data_AF-A0A0F8P7S3-F1
#
_entry.id   AF-A0A0F8P7S3-F1
#
_cell.length_a   1.000
_cell.length_b   1.000
_cell.length_c   1.000
_cell.angle_alpha   90.00
_cell.angle_beta   90.00
_cell.angle_gamma   90.00
#
_symmetry.space_group_name_H-M   'P 1'
#
loop_
_entity.id
_entity.type
_entity.pdbx_description
1 polymer ?
#
loop_
_entity_poly.entity_id
_entity_poly.type
_entity_poly.pdbx_seq_one_letter_code
_entity_poly.pdbx_strand_id
1 'polypeptide(L)' 'MNIYEQINLKRVINASGKMTALGASTINPLVADYMKEAAMNYVNIEALIDKAGEIIASYTGAEDGCVTIGASA' A
#
# COMPACT_ATOMS: atom_id res chain seq x y z
N MET A 1 -0.01 -16.86 -15.95
CA MET A 1 1.33 -16.85 -15.34
C MET A 1 1.58 -15.46 -14.79
N ASN A 2 1.85 -15.32 -13.50
CA ASN A 2 2.19 -14.02 -12.89
C ASN A 2 3.70 -13.72 -12.98
N ILE A 3 4.12 -12.53 -12.54
CA ILE A 3 5.53 -12.09 -12.60
C ILE A 3 6.50 -13.00 -11.83
N TYR A 4 6.04 -13.71 -10.80
CA TYR A 4 6.85 -14.62 -10.01
C TYR A 4 7.06 -15.96 -10.73
N GLU A 5 6.01 -16.48 -11.37
CA GLU A 5 6.12 -17.71 -12.17
C GLU A 5 7.05 -17.50 -13.39
N GLN A 6 7.09 -16.29 -13.96
CA GLN A 6 8.03 -15.94 -15.04
C GLN A 6 9.50 -16.04 -14.63
N ILE A 7 9.82 -15.82 -13.35
CA ILE A 7 11.16 -15.96 -12.79
C ILE A 7 11.37 -17.34 -12.12
N ASN A 8 10.56 -18.34 -12.48
CA ASN A 8 10.59 -19.71 -11.94
C ASN A 8 10.30 -19.83 -10.43
N LEU A 9 9.65 -18.83 -9.83
CA LEU A 9 9.20 -18.92 -8.45
C LEU A 9 7.84 -19.64 -8.38
N LYS A 10 7.74 -20.62 -7.48
CA LYS A 10 6.55 -21.46 -7.35
C LYS A 10 5.36 -20.64 -6.84
N ARG A 11 4.23 -20.73 -7.54
CA ARG A 11 2.95 -20.18 -7.09
C ARG A 11 2.48 -20.85 -5.80
N VAL A 12 1.96 -20.04 -4.88
CA VAL A 12 1.38 -20.49 -3.59
C VAL A 12 -0.08 -20.08 -3.50
N ILE A 13 -0.87 -20.85 -2.73
CA ILE A 13 -2.23 -20.49 -2.31
C ILE A 13 -2.18 -20.25 -0.80
N ASN A 14 -2.54 -19.05 -0.37
CA ASN A 14 -2.56 -18.71 1.05
C ASN A 14 -3.93 -19.04 1.67
N ALA A 15 -3.96 -20.07 2.53
CA ALA A 15 -5.13 -20.46 3.33
C ALA A 15 -4.98 -20.16 4.83
N SER A 16 -3.94 -19.39 5.20
CA SER A 16 -3.56 -19.13 6.60
C SER A 16 -3.84 -17.67 7.03
N GLY A 17 -4.57 -16.89 6.23
CA GLY A 17 -4.90 -15.49 6.54
C GLY A 17 -3.73 -14.53 6.26
N LYS A 18 -3.47 -13.59 7.18
CA LYS A 18 -2.44 -12.54 7.02
C LYS A 18 -1.07 -13.10 7.42
N MET A 19 -0.30 -13.57 6.45
CA MET A 19 0.97 -14.28 6.70
C MET A 19 2.19 -13.44 6.33
N THR A 20 3.00 -13.05 7.33
CA THR A 20 4.23 -12.25 7.13
C THR A 20 5.20 -12.89 6.15
N ALA A 21 5.42 -14.20 6.26
CA ALA A 21 6.33 -14.94 5.35
C ALA A 21 5.86 -14.94 3.87
N LEU A 22 4.58 -14.66 3.61
CA LEU A 22 4.00 -14.59 2.27
C LEU A 22 3.73 -13.16 1.80
N GLY A 23 4.25 -12.14 2.50
CA GLY A 23 4.01 -10.74 2.15
C GLY A 23 2.69 -10.15 2.67
N ALA A 24 2.10 -10.78 3.70
CA ALA A 24 0.86 -10.35 4.35
C ALA A 24 -0.37 -10.34 3.43
N SER A 25 -0.80 -9.16 2.99
CA SER A 25 -2.05 -8.95 2.24
C SER A 25 -1.75 -8.59 0.79
N THR A 26 -2.54 -9.14 -0.13
CA THR A 26 -2.53 -8.67 -1.52
C THR A 26 -3.33 -7.37 -1.66
N ILE A 27 -2.92 -6.50 -2.58
CA ILE A 27 -3.60 -5.22 -2.82
C ILE A 27 -4.84 -5.40 -3.71
N ASN A 28 -5.87 -4.59 -3.46
CA ASN A 28 -7.04 -4.53 -4.34
C ASN A 28 -6.64 -3.95 -5.71
N PRO A 29 -7.16 -4.46 -6.85
CA PRO A 29 -6.83 -3.96 -8.18
C PRO A 29 -6.99 -2.43 -8.33
N LEU A 30 -8.03 -1.85 -7.73
CA LEU A 30 -8.26 -0.39 -7.78
C LEU A 30 -7.11 0.39 -7.12
N VAL A 31 -6.56 -0.13 -6.02
CA VAL A 31 -5.40 0.48 -5.34
C VAL A 31 -4.16 0.37 -6.21
N ALA A 32 -3.98 -0.75 -6.92
CA ALA A 32 -2.87 -0.94 -7.85
C ALA A 32 -2.90 0.08 -9.01
N ASP A 33 -4.10 0.36 -9.55
CA ASP A 33 -4.29 1.35 -10.61
C ASP A 33 -3.94 2.77 -10.13
N TYR A 34 -4.37 3.16 -8.93
CA TYR A 34 -3.97 4.45 -8.34
C TYR A 34 -2.46 4.55 -8.08
N MET A 35 -1.82 3.48 -7.60
CA MET A 35 -0.37 3.46 -7.41
C MET A 35 0.38 3.63 -8.73
N LYS A 36 -0.12 3.00 -9.81
CA LYS A 36 0.44 3.16 -11.15
C LYS A 36 0.34 4.60 -11.63
N GLU A 37 -0.82 5.23 -11.48
CA GLU A 37 -1.02 6.63 -11.84
C GLU A 37 -0.10 7.56 -11.03
N ALA A 38 -0.04 7.38 -9.71
CA ALA A 38 0.83 8.16 -8.83
C ALA A 38 2.31 8.05 -9.23
N ALA A 39 2.78 6.85 -9.58
CA ALA A 39 4.17 6.63 -9.99
C ALA A 39 4.57 7.31 -11.31
N MET A 40 3.61 7.77 -12.10
CA MET A 40 3.83 8.45 -13.38
C MET A 40 3.69 9.98 -13.29
N ASN A 41 3.46 10.52 -12.09
CA ASN A 41 3.22 11.95 -11.86
C ASN A 41 4.10 12.48 -10.71
N TYR A 42 4.30 13.80 -10.70
CA TYR A 42 5.05 14.49 -9.63
C TYR A 42 4.12 15.33 -8.78
N VAL A 43 4.43 15.42 -7.49
CA VAL A 43 3.75 16.29 -6.51
C VAL A 43 4.77 16.88 -5.54
N ASN A 44 4.41 17.95 -4.85
CA ASN A 44 5.16 18.38 -3.67
C ASN A 44 4.89 17.34 -2.55
N ILE A 45 5.94 16.65 -2.10
CA ILE A 45 5.84 15.57 -1.13
C ILE A 45 5.41 16.06 0.25
N GLU A 46 5.85 17.24 0.69
CA GLU A 46 5.42 17.81 1.97
C GLU A 46 3.90 18.06 1.96
N ALA A 47 3.40 18.70 0.90
CA ALA A 47 1.96 18.93 0.75
C ALA A 47 1.15 17.62 0.62
N LEU A 48 1.73 16.56 0.04
CA LEU A 48 1.09 15.24 -0.03
C LEU A 48 0.96 14.62 1.37
N ILE A 49 1.99 14.74 2.22
CA ILE A 49 1.96 14.21 3.59
C ILE A 49 0.88 14.91 4.40
N ASP A 50 0.83 16.24 4.37
CA ASP A 50 -0.21 17.02 5.03
C ASP A 50 -1.61 16.59 4.57
N LYS A 51 -1.78 16.46 3.24
CA LYS A 51 -3.07 16.06 2.67
C LYS A 51 -3.47 14.63 3.04
N ALA A 52 -2.50 13.71 3.10
CA ALA A 52 -2.75 12.34 3.54
C ALA A 52 -3.21 12.30 5.01
N GLY A 53 -2.63 13.15 5.86
CA GLY A 53 -3.03 13.30 7.26
C GLY A 53 -4.48 13.73 7.42
N GLU A 54 -4.88 14.80 6.73
CA GLU A 54 -6.27 15.29 6.70
C GLU A 54 -7.25 14.19 6.26
N ILE A 55 -6.91 13.43 5.22
CA ILE A 55 -7.77 12.36 4.69
C ILE A 55 -7.91 11.25 5.74
N ILE A 56 -6.80 10.80 6.35
CA ILE A 56 -6.83 9.74 7.36
C ILE A 56 -7.64 10.18 8.58
N ALA A 57 -7.42 11.41 9.06
CA ALA A 57 -8.16 11.99 10.17
C ALA A 57 -9.68 11.98 9.92
N SER A 58 -10.13 12.24 8.69
CA SER A 58 -11.55 12.20 8.33
C SER A 58 -12.19 10.80 8.47
N TYR A 59 -11.42 9.73 8.31
CA TYR A 59 -11.91 8.35 8.46
C TYR A 59 -11.80 7.83 9.89
N THR A 60 -10.82 8.31 10.66
CA THR A 60 -10.56 7.83 12.03
C THR A 60 -11.25 8.68 13.09
N GLY A 61 -11.65 9.91 12.76
CA GLY A 61 -12.14 10.90 13.72
C GLY A 61 -11.04 11.54 14.58
N ALA A 62 -9.78 11.34 14.24
CA ALA A 62 -8.66 12.01 14.89
C ALA A 62 -8.58 13.50 14.48
N GLU A 63 -7.82 14.28 15.23
CA GLU A 63 -7.55 15.69 14.89
C GLU A 63 -6.63 15.81 13.67
N ASP A 64 -5.70 14.86 13.50
CA ASP A 64 -4.79 14.76 12.36
C ASP A 64 -4.24 13.32 12.23
N GLY A 65 -3.57 13.02 11.12
CA GLY A 65 -2.89 11.74 10.87
C GLY A 65 -1.48 11.93 10.32
N CYS A 66 -0.52 11.11 10.77
CA CYS A 66 0.84 11.12 10.24
C CYS A 66 1.17 9.78 9.59
N VAL A 67 1.48 9.80 8.29
CA VAL A 67 1.88 8.61 7.53
C VAL A 67 3.39 8.43 7.64
N THR A 68 3.81 7.23 8.02
CA THR A 68 5.22 6.83 8.08
C THR A 68 5.48 5.60 7.23
N ILE A 69 6.75 5.20 7.12
CA ILE A 69 7.16 4.01 6.35
C ILE A 69 6.63 2.69 6.93
N GLY A 70 6.15 2.69 8.18
CA GLY A 70 5.57 1.53 8.84
C GLY A 70 5.42 1.73 10.35
N ALA A 71 4.73 0.81 11.01
CA ALA A 71 4.38 0.94 12.44
C ALA A 71 5.59 0.86 13.41
N SER A 72 6.77 0.45 12.94
CA SER A 72 8.01 0.41 13.73
C SER A 72 8.84 1.69 13.64
N ALA A 73 8.41 2.64 12.82
CA ALA A 73 9.12 3.90 12.58
C ALA A 73 9.08 4.81 13.82
#